data_AF-W2CDJ9-F1
#
_entry.id   AF-W2CDJ9-F1
#
_cell.length_a   1.000
_cell.length_b   1.000
_cell.length_c   1.000
_cell.angle_alpha   90.00
_cell.angle_beta   90.00
_cell.angle_gamma   90.00
#
_symmetry.space_group_name_H-M   'P 1'
#
loop_
_entity.id
_entity.type
_entity.pdbx_description
1 polymer ?
#
loop_
_entity_poly.entity_id
_entity_poly.type
_entity_poly.pdbx_seq_one_letter_code
_entity_poly.pdbx_strand_id
1 'polypeptide(L)'
;MLTAGVPLGEVKGRDAVPSAALALSSALRPEAFMTVDLPRPEALRYLWREALSLSADVPRGYVLAAYGGLPLGFMKQLGPRANNLFPDEWRIRKALI
;
A
#
# COMPACT_ATOMS: atom_id res chain seq x y z
N MET A 1 10.22 11.13 14.79
CA MET A 1 8.83 11.52 15.05
C MET A 1 8.33 10.69 16.21
N LEU A 2 7.71 11.29 17.23
CA LEU A 2 7.09 10.54 18.32
C LEU A 2 5.62 10.33 17.98
N THR A 3 5.13 9.10 18.06
CA THR A 3 3.73 8.75 17.80
C THR A 3 3.12 8.07 19.03
N ALA A 4 1.85 8.35 19.31
CA ALA A 4 1.08 7.65 20.33
C ALA A 4 0.24 6.55 19.68
N GLY A 5 0.65 5.30 19.83
CA GLY A 5 -0.02 4.15 19.21
C GLY A 5 0.29 3.99 17.71
N VAL A 6 -0.63 3.34 16.98
CA VAL A 6 -0.52 3.11 15.53
C VAL A 6 -1.28 4.21 14.78
N PRO A 7 -0.61 5.06 13.99
CA PRO A 7 -1.28 6.02 13.14
C PRO A 7 -2.20 5.30 12.13
N LEU A 8 -3.49 5.65 12.11
CA LEU A 8 -4.46 5.05 11.19
C LEU A 8 -4.40 5.68 9.80
N GLY A 9 -4.17 7.00 9.74
CA GLY A 9 -4.18 7.77 8.50
C GLY A 9 -4.33 9.25 8.77
N GLU A 10 -4.45 10.03 7.69
CA GLU A 10 -4.61 11.47 7.72
C GLU A 10 -5.75 11.89 6.78
N VAL A 11 -6.58 12.85 7.21
CA VAL A 11 -7.59 13.45 6.34
C VAL A 11 -6.91 14.52 5.48
N LYS A 12 -6.97 14.36 4.16
CA LYS A 12 -6.46 15.31 3.16
C LYS A 12 -7.59 15.70 2.23
N GLY A 13 -8.15 16.88 2.47
CA GLY A 13 -9.33 17.36 1.75
C GLY A 13 -10.53 16.45 2.00
N ARG A 14 -10.99 15.75 0.96
CA ARG A 14 -12.12 14.81 1.03
C ARG A 14 -11.69 13.35 1.22
N ASP A 15 -10.40 13.07 1.20
CA ASP A 15 -9.85 11.73 1.33
C ASP A 15 -9.36 11.48 2.77
N ALA A 16 -9.62 10.28 3.29
CA ALA A 16 -8.92 9.74 4.45
C ALA A 16 -7.81 8.82 3.96
N VAL A 17 -6.57 9.31 3.94
CA VAL A 17 -5.40 8.57 3.44
C VAL A 17 -4.91 7.63 4.53
N PRO A 18 -5.00 6.30 4.35
CA PRO A 18 -4.54 5.37 5.36
C PRO A 18 -3.00 5.42 5.50
N SER A 19 -2.53 5.23 6.72
CA SER A 19 -1.10 5.26 7.05
C SER A 19 -0.43 3.93 6.69
N ALA A 20 0.84 3.98 6.28
CA ALA A 20 1.66 2.78 6.14
C ALA A 20 1.76 1.99 7.46
N ALA A 21 1.75 2.67 8.61
CA ALA A 21 1.77 2.02 9.92
C ALA A 21 0.54 1.14 10.19
N LEU A 22 -0.63 1.53 9.67
CA LEU A 22 -1.84 0.71 9.76
C LEU A 22 -1.69 -0.58 8.97
N ALA A 23 -1.15 -0.51 7.74
CA ALA A 23 -0.94 -1.70 6.90
C ALA A 23 0.05 -2.69 7.54
N LEU A 24 1.06 -2.19 8.24
CA LEU A 24 2.09 -3.02 8.90
C LEU A 24 1.73 -3.43 10.33
N SER A 25 0.55 -3.04 10.82
CA SER A 25 0.10 -3.37 12.18
C SER A 25 -0.38 -4.82 12.27
N SER A 26 0.03 -5.53 13.32
CA SER A 26 -0.52 -6.86 13.64
C SER A 26 -2.01 -6.82 14.03
N ALA A 27 -2.53 -5.65 14.38
CA ALA A 27 -3.94 -5.43 14.68
C ALA A 27 -4.77 -5.03 13.45
N LEU A 28 -4.16 -4.99 12.25
CA LEU A 28 -4.91 -4.77 11.01
C LEU A 28 -5.97 -5.86 10.87
N ARG A 29 -7.16 -5.45 10.41
CA ARG A 29 -8.20 -6.35 9.91
C ARG A 29 -8.13 -6.34 8.38
N PRO A 30 -7.50 -7.34 7.74
CA PRO A 30 -7.28 -7.31 6.29
C PRO A 30 -8.59 -7.21 5.50
N GLU A 31 -9.67 -7.80 6.02
CA GLU A 31 -11.00 -7.84 5.37
C GLU A 31 -11.66 -6.45 5.31
N ALA A 32 -11.13 -5.45 6.04
CA ALA A 32 -11.59 -4.07 5.94
C ALA A 32 -11.16 -3.40 4.63
N PHE A 33 -10.22 -4.00 3.89
CA PHE A 33 -9.70 -3.48 2.63
C PHE A 33 -9.73 -4.56 1.55
N MET A 34 -9.96 -4.13 0.30
CA MET A 34 -9.64 -4.98 -0.84
C MET A 34 -8.14 -5.25 -0.83
N THR A 35 -7.75 -6.51 -0.70
CA THR A 35 -6.36 -6.93 -0.67
C THR A 35 -5.97 -7.50 -2.03
N VAL A 36 -4.84 -7.03 -2.57
CA VAL A 36 -4.25 -7.53 -3.80
C VAL A 36 -2.93 -8.19 -3.46
N ASP A 37 -2.89 -9.52 -3.57
CA ASP A 37 -1.65 -10.28 -3.41
C ASP A 37 -0.84 -10.16 -4.70
N LEU A 38 0.28 -9.46 -4.63
CA LEU A 38 1.11 -9.14 -5.78
C LEU A 38 2.05 -10.32 -6.08
N PRO A 39 2.30 -10.64 -7.35
CA PRO A 39 3.42 -11.51 -7.69
C PRO A 39 4.74 -10.85 -7.31
N ARG A 40 5.80 -11.66 -7.15
CA ARG A 40 7.11 -11.19 -6.70
C ARG A 40 7.66 -9.97 -7.48
N PRO A 41 7.62 -9.94 -8.83
CA PRO A 41 8.09 -8.78 -9.59
C PRO A 41 7.35 -7.49 -9.23
N GLU A 42 6.02 -7.54 -9.10
CA GLU A 42 5.18 -6.42 -8.76
C GLU A 42 5.35 -6.00 -7.29
N ALA A 43 5.55 -6.94 -6.38
CA ALA A 43 5.89 -6.65 -4.99
C ALA A 43 7.20 -5.87 -4.87
N LEU A 44 8.22 -6.22 -5.66
CA LEU A 44 9.47 -5.45 -5.72
C LEU A 44 9.26 -4.05 -6.30
N ARG A 45 8.49 -3.93 -7.38
CA ARG A 45 8.10 -2.62 -7.95
C ARG A 45 7.32 -1.77 -6.93
N TYR A 46 6.46 -2.41 -6.13
CA TYR A 46 5.79 -1.75 -5.01
C TYR A 46 6.80 -1.19 -3.99
N LEU A 47 7.78 -1.99 -3.57
CA LEU A 47 8.82 -1.57 -2.62
C LEU A 47 9.82 -0.56 -3.22
N TRP A 48 9.96 -0.50 -4.55
CA TRP A 48 10.68 0.57 -5.25
C TRP A 48 9.87 1.86 -5.39
N ARG A 49 8.61 1.86 -4.94
CA ARG A 49 7.67 2.97 -5.07
C ARG A 49 7.31 3.31 -6.51
N GLU A 50 7.36 2.31 -7.40
CA GLU A 50 6.92 2.47 -8.79
C GLU A 50 5.39 2.48 -8.88
N ALA A 51 4.88 3.06 -9.97
CA ALA A 51 3.46 2.95 -10.31
C ALA A 51 3.14 1.52 -10.75
N LEU A 52 2.02 0.99 -10.27
CA LEU A 52 1.52 -0.34 -10.64
C LEU A 52 0.23 -0.21 -11.46
N SER A 53 -0.04 -1.24 -12.26
CA SER A 53 -1.34 -1.46 -12.89
C SER A 53 -1.98 -2.64 -12.21
N LEU A 54 -3.19 -2.44 -11.68
CA LEU A 54 -3.99 -3.51 -11.09
C LEU A 54 -4.99 -4.02 -12.11
N SER A 55 -5.48 -5.22 -11.89
CA SER A 55 -6.54 -5.79 -12.72
C SER A 55 -7.82 -4.94 -12.67
N ALA A 56 -8.62 -5.00 -13.74
CA ALA A 56 -9.79 -4.15 -13.92
C ALA A 56 -10.94 -4.45 -12.93
N ASP A 57 -10.94 -5.64 -12.32
CA ASP A 57 -11.87 -6.05 -11.27
C ASP A 57 -11.54 -5.43 -9.91
N VAL A 58 -10.36 -4.85 -9.73
CA VAL A 58 -10.00 -4.16 -8.48
C VAL A 58 -10.75 -2.81 -8.40
N PRO A 59 -11.60 -2.60 -7.39
CA PRO A 59 -12.38 -1.37 -7.25
C PRO A 59 -11.49 -0.14 -7.04
N ARG A 60 -11.99 1.02 -7.47
CA ARG A 60 -11.35 2.31 -7.17
C ARG A 60 -11.37 2.56 -5.67
N GLY A 61 -10.31 3.16 -5.14
CA GLY A 61 -10.17 3.46 -3.72
C GLY A 61 -8.84 2.99 -3.15
N TYR A 62 -8.76 2.92 -1.82
CA TYR A 62 -7.59 2.39 -1.13
C TYR A 62 -7.63 0.87 -1.09
N VAL A 63 -6.54 0.26 -1.54
CA VAL A 63 -6.36 -1.19 -1.60
C VAL A 63 -5.09 -1.57 -0.85
N LEU A 64 -5.11 -2.72 -0.19
CA LEU A 64 -3.97 -3.25 0.55
C LEU A 64 -3.10 -4.09 -0.40
N ALA A 65 -1.85 -3.69 -0.61
CA ALA A 65 -0.87 -4.52 -1.29
C ALA A 65 -0.37 -5.61 -0.34
N ALA A 66 -0.31 -6.86 -0.81
CA ALA A 66 0.28 -7.98 -0.08
C ALA A 66 1.28 -8.74 -0.96
N TYR A 67 2.13 -9.55 -0.34
CA TYR A 67 2.93 -10.57 -1.01
C TYR A 67 2.94 -11.85 -0.18
N GLY A 68 2.43 -12.94 -0.73
CA GLY A 68 2.29 -14.21 -0.02
C GLY A 68 1.37 -14.09 1.19
N GLY A 69 0.29 -13.32 1.05
CA GLY A 69 -0.66 -13.04 2.13
C GLY A 69 -0.17 -12.06 3.22
N LEU A 70 1.07 -11.57 3.14
CA LEU A 70 1.61 -10.60 4.10
C LEU A 70 1.41 -9.17 3.59
N PRO A 71 0.77 -8.27 4.37
CA PRO A 71 0.61 -6.88 3.98
C PRO A 71 1.95 -6.15 3.78
N LEU A 72 2.06 -5.41 2.67
CA LEU A 72 3.21 -4.56 2.35
C LEU A 72 2.91 -3.08 2.59
N GLY A 73 1.66 -2.66 2.40
CA GLY A 73 1.24 -1.26 2.48
C GLY A 73 0.01 -0.96 1.64
N PHE A 74 -0.31 0.32 1.44
CA PHE A 74 -1.48 0.73 0.66
C PHE A 74 -1.13 1.20 -0.76
N MET A 75 -2.10 1.08 -1.66
CA MET A 75 -2.15 1.74 -2.97
C MET A 75 -3.49 2.48 -3.11
N LYS A 76 -3.56 3.51 -3.95
CA LYS A 76 -4.82 4.16 -4.35
C LYS A 76 -5.13 3.80 -5.80
N GLN A 77 -6.11 2.93 -6.02
CA GLN A 77 -6.58 2.52 -7.34
C GLN A 77 -7.44 3.62 -7.97
N LEU A 78 -7.02 4.10 -9.14
CA LEU A 78 -7.67 5.23 -9.85
C LEU A 78 -8.39 4.80 -11.15
N GLY A 79 -8.28 3.52 -11.53
CA GLY A 79 -8.81 2.97 -12.78
C GLY A 79 -7.69 2.29 -13.58
N PRO A 80 -7.08 2.96 -14.58
CA PRO A 80 -6.02 2.36 -15.39
C PRO A 80 -4.67 2.23 -14.65
N ARG A 81 -4.55 2.83 -13.47
CA ARG A 81 -3.33 2.84 -12.66
C ARG A 81 -3.66 2.85 -11.18
N ALA A 82 -2.72 2.34 -10.38
CA ALA A 82 -2.71 2.48 -8.93
C ALA A 82 -1.52 3.35 -8.50
N ASN A 83 -1.80 4.37 -7.69
CA ASN A 83 -0.76 5.14 -7.03
C ASN A 83 -0.22 4.34 -5.86
N ASN A 84 1.09 4.15 -5.84
CA ASN A 84 1.77 3.50 -4.74
C ASN A 84 1.95 4.47 -3.56
N LEU A 85 1.45 4.10 -2.38
CA LEU A 85 1.54 4.91 -1.16
C LEU A 85 2.67 4.44 -0.24
N PHE A 86 3.54 3.53 -0.71
CA PHE A 86 4.71 3.12 0.04
C PHE A 86 5.56 4.35 0.42
N PRO A 87 6.05 4.45 1.67
CA PRO A 87 6.82 5.61 2.09
C PRO A 87 8.13 5.80 1.30
N ASP A 88 8.49 7.06 1.00
CA ASP A 88 9.63 7.38 0.11
C ASP A 88 11.00 7.10 0.72
N GLU A 89 11.09 7.28 2.04
CA GLU A 89 12.27 7.03 2.85
C GLU A 89 12.60 5.54 2.94
N TRP A 90 11.59 4.66 2.84
CA TRP A 90 11.68 3.22 2.95
C TRP A 90 11.90 2.54 1.61
N ARG A 91 11.68 3.25 0.50
CA ARG A 91 11.80 2.67 -0.84
C ARG A 91 13.18 2.04 -1.02
N ILE A 92 13.21 0.88 -1.63
CA ILE A 92 14.48 0.26 -2.03
C ILE A 92 15.18 1.22 -3.02
N ARG A 93 16.46 1.53 -2.81
CA ARG A 93 17.21 2.50 -3.65
C ARG A 93 18.18 1.87 -4.63
N LYS A 94 18.58 0.62 -4.40
CA LYS A 94 19.43 -0.17 -5.30
C LYS A 94 18.76 -1.51 -5.53
N ALA A 95 18.59 -1.89 -6.79
CA ALA A 95 18.30 -3.27 -7.10
C ALA A 95 19.50 -4.11 -6.64
N LEU A 96 19.25 -5.19 -5.89
CA LEU A 96 20.23 -6.27 -5.76
C LEU A 96 20.34 -6.89 -7.15
N ILE A 97 21.27 -6.37 -7.95
CA ILE A 97 21.79 -7.04 -9.14
C ILE A 97 22.82 -8.06 -8.65
#